data_AF-A0A1W2B7N0-F1
#
_entry.id   AF-A0A1W2B7N0-F1
#
_cell.length_a   1.000
_cell.length_b   1.000
_cell.length_c   1.000
_cell.angle_alpha   90.00
_cell.angle_beta   90.00
_cell.angle_gamma   90.00
#
_symmetry.space_group_name_H-M   'P 1'
#
loop_
_entity.id
_entity.type
_entity.pdbx_description
1 polymer ?
#
loop_
_entity_poly.entity_id
_entity_poly.type
_entity_poly.pdbx_seq_one_letter_code
_entity_poly.pdbx_strand_id
1 'polypeptide(L)'
;MKSYIPLKIIDFSVKLSLVMLFCILFAGCGGGTGEIPLETLKKTLRDQPTFSVLLDDMKEEGTFVKNYFHRYLVVLPDESSKTQWFQVPKEYYNKNIDFLGMTLLTKKEGAYDDAVSPPGYGFVGDENYGRWRDDGNGGSFWEFYGKYALISSLFGGWYSPIHRHDYRSYQSYRSKRKPFFGSSKQYGSSGKIVKATRPTFYSSRMSSVNAKKSSFSNKVSQKIGRTKTGLRSRAGGSGK
;
A
#
# COMPACT_ATOMS: atom_id res chain seq x y z
N MET A 1 -59.40 6.48 20.20
CA MET A 1 -58.70 5.48 19.35
C MET A 1 -57.54 6.21 18.68
N LYS A 2 -56.31 6.10 19.23
CA LYS A 2 -55.12 6.80 18.69
C LYS A 2 -54.44 5.88 17.68
N SER A 3 -54.51 6.22 16.39
CA SER A 3 -53.77 5.55 15.32
C SER A 3 -52.34 6.07 15.28
N TYR A 4 -51.38 5.18 15.49
CA TYR A 4 -49.95 5.44 15.31
C TYR A 4 -49.56 5.15 13.86
N ILE A 5 -49.01 6.16 13.17
CA ILE A 5 -48.40 6.01 11.85
C ILE A 5 -46.91 5.65 12.05
N PRO A 6 -46.40 4.55 11.48
CA PRO A 6 -45.02 4.12 11.69
C PRO A 6 -43.99 5.02 10.98
N LEU A 7 -43.11 5.59 11.80
CA LEU A 7 -42.04 6.56 11.52
C LEU A 7 -40.78 5.94 10.87
N LYS A 8 -40.92 5.01 9.92
CA LYS A 8 -39.77 4.26 9.35
C LYS A 8 -39.35 4.63 7.93
N ILE A 9 -40.06 5.52 7.25
CA ILE A 9 -39.79 5.82 5.83
C ILE A 9 -38.84 7.02 5.65
N ILE A 10 -38.64 7.83 6.70
CA ILE A 10 -37.95 9.13 6.60
C ILE A 10 -36.41 9.01 6.75
N ASP A 11 -35.88 7.93 7.32
CA ASP A 11 -34.44 7.82 7.64
C ASP A 11 -33.53 7.44 6.46
N PHE A 12 -34.07 6.90 5.35
CA PHE A 12 -33.23 6.42 4.25
C PHE A 12 -32.83 7.54 3.28
N SER A 13 -33.72 8.52 3.05
CA SER A 13 -33.51 9.59 2.07
C SER A 13 -32.53 10.67 2.57
N VAL A 14 -32.48 10.92 3.89
CA VAL A 14 -31.59 11.92 4.48
C VAL A 14 -30.13 11.46 4.50
N LYS A 15 -29.87 10.15 4.71
CA LYS A 15 -28.52 9.58 4.60
C LYS A 15 -27.98 9.67 3.18
N LEU A 16 -28.82 9.50 2.17
CA LEU A 16 -28.42 9.57 0.77
C LEU A 16 -28.05 11.00 0.34
N SER A 17 -28.70 12.01 0.93
CA SER A 17 -28.46 13.43 0.60
C SER A 17 -27.23 14.01 1.30
N LEU A 18 -26.88 13.52 2.50
CA LEU A 18 -25.71 13.99 3.26
C LEU A 18 -24.37 13.44 2.73
N VAL A 19 -24.40 12.33 1.98
CA VAL A 19 -23.20 11.68 1.42
C VAL A 19 -22.78 12.30 0.08
N MET A 20 -23.72 12.76 -0.76
CA MET A 20 -23.38 13.41 -2.02
C MET A 20 -22.78 14.83 -1.83
N LEU A 21 -23.11 15.50 -0.72
CA LEU A 21 -22.56 16.81 -0.37
C LEU A 21 -21.11 16.75 0.15
N PHE A 22 -20.60 15.55 0.46
CA PHE A 22 -19.20 15.38 0.91
C PHE A 22 -18.19 15.46 -0.26
N CYS A 23 -18.65 15.40 -1.50
CA CYS A 23 -17.80 15.43 -2.70
C CYS A 23 -17.44 16.83 -3.20
N ILE A 24 -18.02 17.92 -2.65
CA ILE A 24 -17.86 19.28 -3.23
C ILE A 24 -17.18 20.28 -2.27
N LEU A 25 -16.98 19.96 -0.98
CA LEU A 25 -16.51 20.94 0.01
C LEU A 25 -14.98 21.06 0.20
N PHE A 26 -14.15 20.51 -0.69
CA PHE A 26 -12.70 20.75 -0.64
C PHE A 26 -12.15 21.35 -1.94
N ALA A 27 -12.79 22.40 -2.44
CA ALA A 27 -12.09 23.45 -3.16
C ALA A 27 -11.37 24.35 -2.13
N GLY A 28 -10.25 23.88 -1.59
CA GLY A 28 -9.48 24.55 -0.55
C GLY A 28 -8.01 24.65 -0.92
N CYS A 29 -7.54 25.88 -1.07
CA CYS A 29 -6.21 26.32 -1.51
C CYS A 29 -5.01 25.51 -0.98
N GLY A 30 -4.01 25.34 -1.83
CA GLY A 30 -2.70 24.81 -1.47
C GLY A 30 -1.97 25.67 -0.45
N GLY A 31 -1.13 25.03 0.37
CA GLY A 31 -0.27 25.72 1.32
C GLY A 31 0.07 24.90 2.56
N GLY A 32 0.93 23.90 2.42
CA GLY A 32 2.01 23.60 3.38
C GLY A 32 1.71 23.52 4.89
N THR A 33 0.58 22.99 5.35
CA THR A 33 0.43 22.59 6.76
C THR A 33 0.75 21.10 6.91
N GLY A 34 1.88 20.81 7.56
CA GLY A 34 2.55 19.51 7.67
C GLY A 34 1.82 18.38 8.41
N GLU A 35 0.51 18.26 8.25
CA GLU A 35 -0.21 17.08 8.71
C GLU A 35 -0.13 15.96 7.67
N ILE A 36 0.22 14.76 8.11
CA ILE A 36 0.35 13.59 7.26
C ILE A 36 -1.05 13.14 6.82
N PRO A 37 -1.33 12.91 5.52
CA PRO A 37 -2.68 12.58 5.03
C PRO A 37 -3.33 11.38 5.72
N LEU A 38 -2.56 10.37 6.12
CA LEU A 38 -3.08 9.23 6.88
C LEU A 38 -3.69 9.63 8.22
N GLU A 39 -3.15 10.64 8.91
CA GLU A 39 -3.70 11.13 10.18
C GLU A 39 -5.01 11.89 9.95
N THR A 40 -5.08 12.71 8.89
CA THR A 40 -6.33 13.33 8.47
C THR A 40 -7.39 12.29 8.15
N LEU A 41 -7.04 11.24 7.38
CA LEU A 41 -7.94 10.15 7.04
C LEU A 41 -8.39 9.36 8.28
N LYS A 42 -7.50 9.09 9.26
CA LYS A 42 -7.86 8.45 10.54
C LYS A 42 -8.92 9.24 11.30
N LYS A 43 -8.79 10.58 11.34
CA LYS A 43 -9.74 11.47 12.02
C LYS A 43 -11.08 11.50 11.29
N THR A 44 -11.07 11.66 9.97
CA THR A 44 -12.30 11.71 9.16
C THR A 44 -13.08 10.40 9.20
N LEU A 45 -12.38 9.25 9.20
CA LEU A 45 -13.00 7.93 9.21
C LEU A 45 -13.14 7.34 10.62
N ARG A 46 -13.03 8.16 11.68
CA ARG A 46 -13.04 7.67 13.07
C ARG A 46 -14.32 6.89 13.42
N ASP A 47 -15.45 7.31 12.85
CA ASP A 47 -16.78 6.73 13.11
C ASP A 47 -17.02 5.46 12.29
N GLN A 48 -16.15 5.15 11.32
CA GLN A 48 -16.19 3.91 10.58
C GLN A 48 -15.49 2.80 11.38
N PRO A 49 -16.17 1.68 11.68
CA PRO A 49 -15.60 0.61 12.49
C PRO A 49 -14.58 -0.24 11.72
N THR A 50 -14.76 -0.35 10.40
CA THR A 50 -13.95 -1.17 9.51
C THR A 50 -13.61 -0.39 8.25
N PHE A 51 -12.32 -0.24 7.93
CA PHE A 51 -11.86 0.31 6.65
C PHE A 51 -10.40 -0.05 6.36
N SER A 52 -9.97 0.13 5.12
CA SER A 52 -8.57 0.13 4.72
C SER A 52 -8.23 1.36 3.91
N VAL A 53 -7.00 1.85 4.05
CA VAL A 53 -6.46 2.96 3.25
C VAL A 53 -5.24 2.45 2.49
N LEU A 54 -5.34 2.48 1.17
CA LEU A 54 -4.30 2.07 0.25
C LEU A 54 -3.62 3.29 -0.36
N LEU A 55 -2.32 3.18 -0.64
CA LEU A 55 -1.63 4.14 -1.48
C LEU A 55 -1.98 3.86 -2.95
N ASP A 56 -2.96 4.59 -3.47
CA ASP A 56 -3.45 4.41 -4.84
C ASP A 56 -2.49 4.96 -5.88
N ASP A 57 -1.91 6.14 -5.61
CA ASP A 57 -1.07 6.80 -6.60
C ASP A 57 -0.08 7.80 -5.97
N MET A 58 0.97 8.11 -6.71
CA MET A 58 2.02 9.03 -6.30
C MET A 58 2.53 9.80 -7.52
N LYS A 59 2.76 11.10 -7.37
CA LYS A 59 3.37 11.92 -8.43
C LYS A 59 4.32 12.97 -7.89
N GLU A 60 5.23 13.40 -8.75
CA GLU A 60 6.12 14.53 -8.53
C GLU A 60 5.80 15.60 -9.58
N GLU A 61 5.65 16.86 -9.16
CA GLU A 61 5.39 17.97 -10.07
C GLU A 61 6.41 19.10 -9.84
N GLY A 62 6.60 19.94 -10.87
CA GLY A 62 7.55 21.05 -10.83
C GLY A 62 8.86 20.75 -11.55
N THR A 63 9.49 21.77 -12.13
CA THR A 63 10.71 21.63 -12.94
C THR A 63 11.97 21.86 -12.11
N PHE A 64 12.00 22.95 -11.33
CA PHE A 64 13.16 23.35 -10.52
C PHE A 64 13.01 23.00 -9.04
N VAL A 65 11.81 23.20 -8.49
CA VAL A 65 11.43 22.77 -7.14
C VAL A 65 10.36 21.69 -7.29
N LYS A 66 10.64 20.51 -6.73
CA LYS A 66 9.73 19.35 -6.82
C LYS A 66 8.72 19.39 -5.67
N ASN A 67 7.45 19.29 -6.03
CA ASN A 67 6.34 19.03 -5.11
C ASN A 67 5.97 17.55 -5.21
N TYR A 68 5.61 16.97 -4.08
CA TYR A 68 5.34 15.54 -3.95
C TYR A 68 3.88 15.34 -3.56
N PHE A 69 3.20 14.41 -4.21
CA PHE A 69 1.77 14.18 -4.00
C PHE A 69 1.46 12.70 -3.84
N HIS A 70 0.51 12.41 -2.96
CA HIS A 70 -0.10 11.10 -2.81
C HIS A 70 -1.60 11.16 -3.14
N ARG A 71 -2.12 10.06 -3.66
CA ARG A 71 -3.56 9.78 -3.72
C ARG A 71 -3.82 8.44 -3.04
N TYR A 72 -4.93 8.35 -2.33
CA TYR A 72 -5.30 7.17 -1.58
C TYR A 72 -6.60 6.57 -2.11
N LEU A 73 -6.76 5.26 -1.93
CA LEU A 73 -8.03 4.56 -2.08
C LEU A 73 -8.50 4.15 -0.69
N VAL A 74 -9.65 4.69 -0.28
CA VAL A 74 -10.33 4.28 0.95
C VAL A 74 -11.30 3.17 0.58
N VAL A 75 -11.19 2.05 1.29
CA VAL A 75 -12.04 0.87 1.09
C VAL A 75 -12.83 0.63 2.37
N LEU A 76 -14.14 0.77 2.27
CA LEU A 76 -15.12 0.36 3.26
C LEU A 76 -15.67 -1.03 2.86
N PRO A 77 -16.44 -1.72 3.72
CA PRO A 77 -17.01 -3.03 3.39
C PRO A 77 -17.81 -3.03 2.08
N ASP A 78 -18.64 -2.01 1.89
CA ASP A 78 -19.64 -1.95 0.82
C ASP A 78 -19.28 -0.95 -0.30
N GLU A 79 -18.33 -0.04 -0.06
CA GLU A 79 -17.95 1.01 -1.01
C GLU A 79 -16.46 1.35 -0.98
N SER A 80 -15.98 1.98 -2.04
CA SER A 80 -14.62 2.52 -2.09
C SER A 80 -14.58 3.84 -2.82
N SER A 81 -13.69 4.72 -2.39
CA SER A 81 -13.54 6.04 -2.97
C SER A 81 -12.07 6.44 -3.03
N LYS A 82 -11.69 7.08 -4.14
CA LYS A 82 -10.37 7.68 -4.29
C LYS A 82 -10.41 9.05 -3.65
N THR A 83 -9.35 9.38 -2.91
CA THR A 83 -9.19 10.73 -2.37
C THR A 83 -8.78 11.71 -3.46
N GLN A 84 -8.85 12.99 -3.14
CA GLN A 84 -8.07 14.00 -3.84
C GLN A 84 -6.56 13.76 -3.69
N TRP A 85 -5.77 14.51 -4.47
CA TRP A 85 -4.32 14.54 -4.31
C TRP A 85 -3.94 15.36 -3.09
N PHE A 86 -3.17 14.77 -2.19
CA PHE A 86 -2.57 15.47 -1.06
C PHE A 86 -1.11 15.78 -1.37
N GLN A 87 -0.73 17.05 -1.24
CA GLN A 87 0.68 17.40 -1.21
C GLN A 87 1.29 16.86 0.09
N VAL A 88 2.45 16.23 0.00
CA VAL A 88 3.14 15.62 1.13
C VAL A 88 4.59 16.09 1.23
N PRO A 89 5.19 16.08 2.43
CA PRO A 89 6.63 16.30 2.58
C PRO A 89 7.43 15.24 1.79
N LYS A 90 8.58 15.65 1.26
CA LYS A 90 9.48 14.79 0.49
C LYS A 90 9.91 13.56 1.28
N GLU A 91 10.16 13.70 2.57
CA GLU A 91 10.56 12.63 3.48
C GLU A 91 9.45 11.58 3.59
N TYR A 92 8.20 12.03 3.70
CA TYR A 92 7.04 11.15 3.75
C TYR A 92 6.81 10.45 2.40
N TYR A 93 6.98 11.17 1.29
CA TYR A 93 6.94 10.58 -0.05
C TYR A 93 7.98 9.47 -0.21
N ASN A 94 9.24 9.77 0.12
CA ASN A 94 10.34 8.81 0.02
C ASN A 94 10.16 7.59 0.94
N LYS A 95 9.55 7.76 2.12
CA LYS A 95 9.26 6.65 3.03
C LYS A 95 8.21 5.69 2.46
N ASN A 96 7.26 6.19 1.67
CA ASN A 96 6.15 5.41 1.13
C ASN A 96 6.32 4.99 -0.33
N ILE A 97 7.40 5.43 -0.99
CA ILE A 97 7.62 5.23 -2.43
C ILE A 97 7.67 3.78 -2.88
N ASP A 98 7.92 2.83 -1.96
CA ASP A 98 7.91 1.38 -2.26
C ASP A 98 6.52 0.76 -2.09
N PHE A 99 5.58 1.48 -1.45
CA PHE A 99 4.30 0.95 -1.03
C PHE A 99 3.15 1.29 -1.98
N LEU A 100 3.43 1.65 -3.23
CA LEU A 100 2.35 1.90 -4.20
C LEU A 100 1.51 0.63 -4.38
N GLY A 101 0.18 0.78 -4.31
CA GLY A 101 -0.79 -0.30 -4.37
C GLY A 101 -0.90 -1.11 -3.07
N MET A 102 -0.21 -0.73 -2.00
CA MET A 102 -0.25 -1.40 -0.70
C MET A 102 -1.24 -0.74 0.24
N THR A 103 -1.75 -1.51 1.20
CA THR A 103 -2.50 -0.98 2.35
C THR A 103 -1.52 -0.41 3.35
N LEU A 104 -1.71 0.86 3.72
CA LEU A 104 -0.88 1.55 4.72
C LEU A 104 -1.56 1.59 6.09
N LEU A 105 -2.88 1.46 6.12
CA LEU A 105 -3.68 1.50 7.34
C LEU A 105 -4.88 0.59 7.17
N THR A 106 -5.12 -0.23 8.18
CA THR A 106 -6.36 -1.00 8.32
C THR A 106 -6.99 -0.65 9.66
N LYS A 107 -8.31 -0.59 9.70
CA LYS A 107 -9.08 -0.57 10.93
C LYS A 107 -10.07 -1.72 10.87
N LYS A 108 -10.12 -2.52 11.94
CA LYS A 108 -11.07 -3.61 12.09
C LYS A 108 -11.70 -3.53 13.47
N GLU A 109 -13.03 -3.53 13.52
CA GLU A 109 -13.79 -3.48 14.78
C GLU A 109 -13.34 -2.38 15.74
N GLY A 110 -12.98 -1.20 15.23
CA GLY A 110 -12.47 -0.10 16.05
C GLY A 110 -10.96 -0.07 16.25
N ALA A 111 -10.26 -1.20 16.08
CA ALA A 111 -8.82 -1.30 16.30
C ALA A 111 -8.02 -0.95 15.04
N TYR A 112 -7.04 -0.06 15.18
CA TYR A 112 -6.13 0.33 14.10
C TYR A 112 -4.95 -0.63 13.98
N ASP A 113 -4.52 -0.84 12.74
CA ASP A 113 -3.35 -1.62 12.35
C ASP A 113 -2.60 -0.90 11.22
N ASP A 114 -1.33 -0.58 11.46
CA ASP A 114 -0.47 0.16 10.53
C ASP A 114 0.54 -0.73 9.78
N ALA A 115 0.39 -2.06 9.87
CA ALA A 115 1.27 -2.95 9.12
C ALA A 115 1.01 -2.87 7.62
N VAL A 116 2.02 -2.33 6.92
CA VAL A 116 2.01 -2.23 5.47
C VAL A 116 2.00 -3.61 4.84
N SER A 117 0.95 -3.89 4.08
CA SER A 117 0.71 -5.21 3.50
C SER A 117 -0.12 -5.11 2.22
N PRO A 118 -0.16 -6.19 1.43
CA PRO A 118 -0.98 -6.20 0.25
C PRO A 118 -2.44 -6.00 0.66
N PRO A 119 -3.26 -5.42 -0.23
CA PRO A 119 -4.66 -5.23 0.05
C PRO A 119 -5.38 -6.50 0.54
N GLY A 120 -6.14 -6.37 1.63
CA GLY A 120 -6.93 -7.45 2.23
C GLY A 120 -6.26 -8.27 3.32
N TYR A 121 -4.93 -8.31 3.39
CA TYR A 121 -4.21 -9.17 4.36
C TYR A 121 -4.54 -8.86 5.83
N GLY A 122 -4.86 -7.60 6.15
CA GLY A 122 -5.24 -7.18 7.51
C GLY A 122 -6.55 -7.81 8.03
N PHE A 123 -7.40 -8.36 7.14
CA PHE A 123 -8.67 -9.01 7.48
C PHE A 123 -8.60 -10.54 7.42
N VAL A 124 -7.51 -11.10 6.88
CA VAL A 124 -7.38 -12.56 6.70
C VAL A 124 -7.15 -13.23 8.05
N GLY A 125 -7.76 -14.40 8.25
CA GLY A 125 -7.64 -15.18 9.49
C GLY A 125 -8.58 -14.73 10.60
N ASP A 126 -9.44 -13.75 10.34
CA ASP A 126 -10.48 -13.26 11.24
C ASP A 126 -11.85 -13.75 10.76
N GLU A 127 -12.51 -14.60 11.54
CA GLU A 127 -13.73 -15.31 11.13
C GLU A 127 -14.92 -14.36 10.90
N ASN A 128 -14.87 -13.13 11.43
CA ASN A 128 -15.90 -12.12 11.17
C ASN A 128 -15.85 -11.59 9.72
N TYR A 129 -14.75 -11.85 9.02
CA TYR A 129 -14.43 -11.32 7.69
C TYR A 129 -14.45 -12.37 6.58
N GLY A 130 -14.32 -13.65 6.93
CA GLY A 130 -14.24 -14.72 5.95
C GLY A 130 -13.90 -16.06 6.57
N ARG A 131 -13.53 -17.00 5.71
CA ARG A 131 -13.12 -18.35 6.13
C ARG A 131 -12.08 -18.92 5.18
N TRP A 132 -11.34 -19.89 5.67
CA TRP A 132 -10.47 -20.70 4.81
C TRP A 132 -11.31 -21.71 4.02
N ARG A 133 -11.02 -21.84 2.73
CA ARG A 133 -11.61 -22.81 1.81
C ARG A 133 -10.51 -23.64 1.20
N ASP A 134 -10.76 -24.93 1.04
CA ASP A 134 -9.82 -25.81 0.34
C ASP A 134 -9.85 -25.52 -1.16
N ASP A 135 -8.67 -25.56 -1.79
CA ASP A 135 -8.49 -25.33 -3.23
C ASP A 135 -8.56 -26.61 -4.07
N GLY A 136 -8.85 -27.75 -3.43
CA GLY A 136 -8.91 -29.07 -4.08
C GLY A 136 -7.55 -29.70 -4.38
N ASN A 137 -6.44 -29.00 -4.14
CA ASN A 137 -5.07 -29.44 -4.44
C ASN A 137 -4.19 -29.55 -3.18
N GLY A 138 -4.83 -29.70 -2.01
CA GLY A 138 -4.15 -29.79 -0.71
C GLY A 138 -3.73 -28.44 -0.13
N GLY A 139 -4.14 -27.33 -0.74
CA GLY A 139 -3.99 -25.99 -0.19
C GLY A 139 -5.31 -25.41 0.30
N SER A 140 -5.23 -24.21 0.88
CA SER A 140 -6.41 -23.43 1.24
C SER A 140 -6.21 -21.96 0.85
N PHE A 141 -7.30 -21.31 0.45
CA PHE A 141 -7.36 -19.88 0.20
C PHE A 141 -8.39 -19.21 1.11
N TRP A 142 -8.22 -17.91 1.33
CA TRP A 142 -9.16 -17.13 2.11
C TRP A 142 -10.33 -16.67 1.24
N GLU A 143 -11.54 -17.01 1.67
CA GLU A 143 -12.81 -16.58 1.08
C GLU A 143 -13.43 -15.52 1.99
N PHE A 144 -13.53 -14.29 1.48
CA PHE A 144 -14.24 -13.21 2.17
C PHE A 144 -15.76 -13.42 2.13
N TYR A 145 -16.46 -13.05 3.19
CA TYR A 145 -17.92 -13.04 3.18
C TYR A 145 -18.47 -11.98 2.21
N GLY A 146 -19.68 -12.19 1.69
CA GLY A 146 -20.27 -11.34 0.64
C GLY A 146 -20.38 -9.85 0.98
N LYS A 147 -20.56 -9.49 2.27
CA LYS A 147 -20.50 -8.09 2.74
C LYS A 147 -19.12 -7.42 2.58
N TYR A 148 -18.10 -8.20 2.22
CA TYR A 148 -16.77 -7.74 1.86
C TYR A 148 -16.44 -8.14 0.42
N ALA A 149 -17.45 -8.29 -0.44
CA ALA A 149 -17.26 -8.62 -1.85
C ALA A 149 -16.45 -7.55 -2.57
N LEU A 150 -16.49 -6.28 -2.15
CA LEU A 150 -15.67 -5.22 -2.72
C LEU A 150 -14.18 -5.40 -2.37
N ILE A 151 -13.91 -5.68 -1.09
CA ILE A 151 -12.61 -6.14 -0.62
C ILE A 151 -12.18 -7.34 -1.47
N SER A 152 -13.03 -8.36 -1.59
CA SER A 152 -12.77 -9.54 -2.41
C SER A 152 -12.55 -9.24 -3.89
N SER A 153 -13.25 -8.30 -4.51
CA SER A 153 -13.12 -7.98 -5.94
C SER A 153 -11.83 -7.21 -6.22
N LEU A 154 -11.46 -6.30 -5.32
CA LEU A 154 -10.17 -5.62 -5.34
C LEU A 154 -9.01 -6.61 -5.14
N PHE A 155 -9.20 -7.73 -4.44
CA PHE A 155 -8.12 -8.67 -4.09
C PHE A 155 -8.10 -9.93 -4.97
N GLY A 156 -9.26 -10.41 -5.42
CA GLY A 156 -9.46 -11.61 -6.24
C GLY A 156 -9.60 -11.32 -7.74
N GLY A 157 -10.04 -10.12 -8.13
CA GLY A 157 -10.12 -9.70 -9.53
C GLY A 157 -8.83 -9.07 -10.08
N TRP A 158 -8.02 -8.45 -9.22
CA TRP A 158 -6.73 -7.82 -9.59
C TRP A 158 -5.49 -8.62 -9.14
N TYR A 159 -5.57 -9.50 -8.13
CA TYR A 159 -4.36 -9.98 -7.42
C TYR A 159 -4.24 -11.49 -7.10
N SER A 160 -5.24 -12.33 -7.43
CA SER A 160 -5.31 -13.78 -7.09
C SER A 160 -5.75 -14.05 -5.64
N PRO A 161 -6.43 -15.19 -5.34
CA PRO A 161 -6.82 -15.55 -3.97
C PRO A 161 -5.64 -15.52 -2.99
N ILE A 162 -5.91 -15.11 -1.75
CA ILE A 162 -4.89 -15.10 -0.69
C ILE A 162 -4.75 -16.53 -0.15
N HIS A 163 -3.65 -17.18 -0.49
CA HIS A 163 -3.41 -18.55 -0.06
C HIS A 163 -2.85 -18.62 1.37
N ARG A 164 -3.11 -19.73 2.05
CA ARG A 164 -2.69 -19.94 3.44
C ARG A 164 -1.17 -19.86 3.62
N HIS A 165 -0.40 -20.33 2.63
CA HIS A 165 1.06 -20.24 2.67
C HIS A 165 1.56 -18.79 2.63
N ASP A 166 0.96 -17.96 1.77
CA ASP A 166 1.28 -16.53 1.70
C ASP A 166 0.89 -15.80 2.98
N TYR A 167 -0.26 -16.16 3.55
CA TYR A 167 -0.71 -15.58 4.82
C TYR A 167 0.23 -15.94 5.99
N ARG A 168 0.76 -17.16 6.03
CA ARG A 168 1.78 -17.54 7.03
C ARG A 168 3.06 -16.69 6.88
N SER A 169 3.49 -16.45 5.63
CA SER A 169 4.60 -15.54 5.35
C SER A 169 4.30 -14.13 5.84
N TYR A 170 3.12 -13.60 5.53
CA TYR A 170 2.65 -12.30 6.03
C TYR A 170 2.71 -12.21 7.56
N GLN A 171 2.20 -13.22 8.28
CA GLN A 171 2.23 -13.25 9.74
C GLN A 171 3.66 -13.17 10.30
N SER A 172 4.63 -13.85 9.67
CA SER A 172 6.05 -13.77 10.05
C SER A 172 6.66 -12.37 9.82
N TYR A 173 6.24 -11.67 8.75
CA TYR A 173 6.68 -10.30 8.48
C TYR A 173 6.04 -9.31 9.45
N ARG A 174 4.74 -9.49 9.71
CA ARG A 174 3.95 -8.70 10.64
C ARG A 174 4.51 -8.76 12.07
N SER A 175 4.84 -9.95 12.58
CA SER A 175 5.43 -10.09 13.92
C SER A 175 6.79 -9.39 14.04
N LYS A 176 7.52 -9.26 12.93
CA LYS A 176 8.79 -8.52 12.83
C LYS A 176 8.61 -7.03 12.51
N ARG A 177 7.37 -6.54 12.43
CA ARG A 177 7.03 -5.15 12.03
C ARG A 177 7.64 -4.77 10.67
N LYS A 178 7.68 -5.71 9.73
CA LYS A 178 8.19 -5.49 8.37
C LYS A 178 7.05 -5.43 7.36
N PRO A 179 7.12 -4.53 6.36
CA PRO A 179 6.20 -4.54 5.23
C PRO A 179 6.25 -5.89 4.48
N PHE A 180 5.09 -6.43 4.15
CA PHE A 180 4.99 -7.67 3.37
C PHE A 180 4.62 -7.34 1.92
N PHE A 181 5.41 -7.78 0.94
CA PHE A 181 5.19 -7.49 -0.48
C PHE A 181 4.64 -8.69 -1.26
N GLY A 182 4.12 -9.70 -0.55
CA GLY A 182 3.83 -11.03 -1.10
C GLY A 182 5.06 -11.93 -1.10
N SER A 183 4.85 -13.25 -1.08
CA SER A 183 5.94 -14.23 -1.02
C SER A 183 6.89 -14.16 -2.22
N SER A 184 6.38 -13.75 -3.39
CA SER A 184 7.16 -13.55 -4.62
C SER A 184 7.38 -12.06 -4.93
N LYS A 185 7.20 -11.16 -3.95
CA LYS A 185 7.32 -9.70 -4.11
C LYS A 185 6.46 -9.14 -5.25
N GLN A 186 5.27 -9.71 -5.44
CA GLN A 186 4.36 -9.35 -6.51
C GLN A 186 3.65 -8.00 -6.30
N TYR A 187 3.65 -7.48 -5.07
CA TYR A 187 3.02 -6.22 -4.69
C TYR A 187 4.06 -5.10 -4.45
N GLY A 188 3.57 -3.88 -4.24
CA GLY A 188 4.39 -2.68 -4.07
C GLY A 188 4.86 -2.09 -5.41
N SER A 189 5.57 -0.98 -5.33
CA SER A 189 5.96 -0.15 -6.49
C SER A 189 6.79 -0.86 -7.56
N SER A 190 7.53 -1.91 -7.17
CA SER A 190 8.31 -2.76 -8.09
C SER A 190 7.62 -4.10 -8.40
N GLY A 191 6.40 -4.32 -7.92
CA GLY A 191 5.66 -5.55 -8.09
C GLY A 191 5.06 -5.68 -9.50
N LYS A 192 4.82 -6.92 -9.92
CA LYS A 192 4.22 -7.24 -11.23
C LYS A 192 2.84 -6.60 -11.43
N ILE A 193 2.13 -6.30 -10.34
CA ILE A 193 0.78 -5.75 -10.44
C ILE A 193 0.80 -4.24 -10.68
N VAL A 194 1.71 -3.51 -10.04
CA VAL A 194 1.95 -2.10 -10.39
C VAL A 194 2.46 -2.00 -11.81
N LYS A 195 3.32 -2.92 -12.27
CA LYS A 195 3.75 -2.99 -13.67
C LYS A 195 2.57 -3.11 -14.64
N ALA A 196 1.57 -3.92 -14.32
CA ALA A 196 0.40 -4.15 -15.17
C ALA A 196 -0.59 -2.96 -15.14
N THR A 197 -0.84 -2.39 -13.96
CA THR A 197 -1.87 -1.34 -13.79
C THR A 197 -1.34 0.08 -14.00
N ARG A 198 -0.04 0.31 -13.82
CA ARG A 198 0.62 1.63 -13.85
C ARG A 198 2.02 1.55 -14.50
N PRO A 199 2.10 1.26 -15.81
CA PRO A 199 3.37 1.00 -16.48
C PRO A 199 4.33 2.21 -16.49
N THR A 200 3.80 3.44 -16.52
CA THR A 200 4.60 4.68 -16.54
C THR A 200 5.27 4.98 -15.20
N PHE A 201 4.55 4.83 -14.08
CA PHE A 201 5.14 4.92 -12.75
C PHE A 201 6.16 3.81 -12.52
N TYR A 202 5.83 2.58 -12.94
CA TYR A 202 6.74 1.45 -12.83
C TYR A 202 8.05 1.69 -13.59
N SER A 203 7.98 2.19 -14.83
CA SER A 203 9.18 2.42 -15.65
C SER A 203 10.08 3.51 -15.06
N SER A 204 9.52 4.63 -14.59
CA SER A 204 10.28 5.72 -13.93
C SER A 204 10.87 5.28 -12.58
N ARG A 205 10.16 4.44 -11.83
CA ARG A 205 10.68 3.82 -10.61
C ARG A 205 11.86 2.90 -10.94
N MET A 206 11.71 2.02 -11.93
CA MET A 206 12.74 1.08 -12.31
C MET A 206 13.98 1.76 -12.89
N SER A 207 13.84 2.85 -13.65
CA SER A 207 14.98 3.65 -14.10
C SER A 207 15.76 4.23 -12.92
N SER A 208 15.06 4.77 -11.92
CA SER A 208 15.66 5.30 -10.69
C SER A 208 16.37 4.22 -9.86
N VAL A 209 15.77 3.03 -9.73
CA VAL A 209 16.37 1.87 -9.05
C VAL A 209 17.63 1.39 -9.79
N ASN A 210 17.56 1.28 -11.11
CA ASN A 210 18.68 0.85 -11.95
C ASN A 210 19.84 1.85 -11.88
N ALA A 211 19.55 3.16 -11.88
CA ALA A 211 20.56 4.20 -11.72
C ALA A 211 21.27 4.11 -10.34
N LYS A 212 20.51 3.87 -9.26
CA LYS A 212 21.12 3.65 -7.93
C LYS A 212 22.00 2.40 -7.89
N LYS A 213 21.57 1.31 -8.54
CA LYS A 213 22.34 0.06 -8.63
C LYS A 213 23.65 0.25 -9.39
N SER A 214 23.63 0.97 -10.51
CA SER A 214 24.83 1.26 -11.28
C SER A 214 25.80 2.16 -10.50
N SER A 215 25.30 3.20 -9.82
CA SER A 215 26.13 4.03 -8.92
C SER A 215 26.76 3.22 -7.79
N PHE A 216 26.03 2.29 -7.17
CA PHE A 216 26.58 1.41 -6.13
C PHE A 216 27.65 0.48 -6.68
N SER A 217 27.39 -0.18 -7.82
CA SER A 217 28.37 -1.04 -8.50
C SER A 217 29.66 -0.28 -8.81
N ASN A 218 29.55 0.93 -9.37
CA ASN A 218 30.69 1.78 -9.67
C ASN A 218 31.50 2.13 -8.41
N LYS A 219 30.83 2.44 -7.29
CA LYS A 219 31.49 2.73 -6.01
C LYS A 219 32.22 1.52 -5.44
N VAL A 220 31.65 0.32 -5.58
CA VAL A 220 32.29 -0.93 -5.15
C VAL A 220 33.50 -1.25 -6.03
N SER A 221 33.37 -1.19 -7.36
CA SER A 221 34.48 -1.40 -8.29
C SER A 221 35.65 -0.43 -8.04
N GLN A 222 35.37 0.84 -7.76
CA GLN A 222 36.38 1.85 -7.42
C GLN A 222 37.08 1.62 -6.07
N LYS A 223 36.45 0.88 -5.15
CA LYS A 223 37.05 0.50 -3.85
C LYS A 223 37.87 -0.78 -3.97
N ILE A 224 37.36 -1.81 -4.67
CA ILE A 224 38.06 -3.08 -4.87
C ILE A 224 39.30 -2.89 -5.76
N GLY A 225 39.23 -2.01 -6.78
CA GLY A 225 40.35 -1.70 -7.66
C GLY A 225 41.54 -0.99 -6.99
N ARG A 226 41.38 -0.48 -5.75
CA ARG A 226 42.47 0.15 -4.97
C ARG A 226 43.19 -0.82 -4.02
N THR A 227 42.63 -2.01 -3.76
CA THR A 227 43.26 -3.08 -2.98
C THR A 227 44.00 -4.06 -3.89
N LYS A 228 45.02 -3.56 -4.61
CA LYS A 228 46.17 -4.38 -4.98
C LYS A 228 47.34 -3.85 -4.17
N THR A 229 47.47 -4.33 -2.92
CA THR A 229 48.73 -4.24 -2.20
C THR A 229 49.78 -4.93 -3.06
N GLY A 230 50.74 -4.15 -3.55
CA GLY A 230 51.85 -4.68 -4.33
C GLY A 230 52.62 -5.70 -3.50
N LEU A 231 52.37 -6.98 -3.76
CA LEU A 231 53.34 -8.02 -3.45
C LEU A 231 54.50 -7.80 -4.42
N ARG A 232 55.47 -7.00 -3.95
CA ARG A 232 56.77 -6.81 -4.57
C ARG A 232 57.49 -8.16 -4.48
N SER A 233 57.33 -8.99 -5.50
CA SER A 233 58.03 -10.27 -5.64
C SER A 233 59.53 -9.99 -5.71
N ARG A 234 60.23 -10.20 -4.60
CA ARG A 234 61.69 -10.14 -4.48
C ARG A 234 62.19 -11.59 -4.41
N ALA A 235 62.46 -12.19 -5.55
CA ALA A 235 63.17 -13.47 -5.71
C ALA A 235 63.60 -13.56 -7.18
N GLY A 236 64.82 -13.89 -7.58
CA GLY A 236 66.07 -14.23 -6.91
C GLY A 236 67.14 -14.22 -8.01
N GLY A 237 68.36 -13.82 -7.66
CA GLY A 237 69.47 -13.74 -8.62
C GLY A 237 69.87 -15.12 -9.13
N SER A 238 70.13 -15.21 -10.44
CA SER A 238 70.85 -16.34 -11.04
C SER A 238 72.35 -16.07 -10.91
N GLY A 239 73.03 -16.87 -10.09
CA GLY A 239 74.49 -16.95 -10.06
C GLY A 239 75.04 -17.59 -11.34
N LYS A 240 76.35 -17.39 -11.52
CA LYS A 240 77.21 -17.82 -12.63
C LYS A 240 77.12 -19.30 -12.97
#